data_AF-A0A4Z0R3M6-F1
#
_entry.id   AF-A0A4Z0R3M6-F1
#
_cell.length_a   1.000
_cell.length_b   1.000
_cell.length_c   1.000
_cell.angle_alpha   90.00
_cell.angle_beta   90.00
_cell.angle_gamma   90.00
#
_symmetry.space_group_name_H-M   'P 1'
#
loop_
_entity.id
_entity.type
_entity.pdbx_description
1 polymer ?
#
loop_
_entity_poly.entity_id
_entity_poly.type
_entity_poly.pdbx_seq_one_letter_code
_entity_poly.pdbx_strand_id
1 'polypeptide(L)'
;MNIVVDGMTSLLNILYSFSATVGFPNYGVAIILLTMLIKTLIYPLTYKQMASMRKTIELQPKIKAIQEKHKDDKEKANAGVMELYKEHKVNPMGGCLPIVVQLPIFWALYSTLRNFSYEGSATAAHWFLGFDLTKIYGFTSPYHLLLPIFAALTTYLQSKITNPNTSDPTQKTMLYVMPVFFAYISATVPAGLALYWVTMNVVSIFQQLYINRRLASQSKKAI
;
A
#
# COMPACT_ATOMS: atom_id res chain seq x y z
N MET A 1 -26.36 -7.78 -6.47
CA MET A 1 -25.26 -6.86 -6.12
C MET A 1 -24.38 -7.60 -5.10
N ASN A 2 -23.06 -7.46 -5.17
CA ASN A 2 -22.14 -8.26 -4.32
C ASN A 2 -22.23 -7.80 -2.87
N ILE A 3 -22.44 -8.72 -1.91
CA ILE A 3 -22.56 -8.42 -0.47
C ILE A 3 -21.41 -7.57 0.07
N VAL A 4 -20.21 -7.76 -0.48
CA VAL A 4 -19.01 -7.00 -0.14
C VAL A 4 -19.14 -5.54 -0.59
N VAL A 5 -19.66 -5.30 -1.79
CA VAL A 5 -19.85 -3.96 -2.36
C VAL A 5 -20.91 -3.19 -1.60
N ASP A 6 -22.01 -3.86 -1.23
CA ASP A 6 -23.10 -3.25 -0.47
C ASP A 6 -22.64 -2.90 0.96
N GLY A 7 -21.88 -3.79 1.60
CA GLY A 7 -21.28 -3.53 2.90
C GLY A 7 -20.30 -2.36 2.89
N MET A 8 -19.46 -2.26 1.85
CA MET A 8 -18.50 -1.17 1.70
C MET A 8 -19.17 0.17 1.37
N THR A 9 -20.19 0.16 0.52
CA THR A 9 -21.05 1.32 0.25
C THR A 9 -21.67 1.83 1.54
N SER A 10 -22.26 0.93 2.33
CA SER A 10 -22.90 1.26 3.61
C SER A 10 -21.89 1.88 4.58
N LEU A 11 -20.70 1.28 4.68
CA LEU A 11 -19.66 1.77 5.56
C LEU A 11 -19.11 3.14 5.12
N LEU A 12 -18.99 3.39 3.81
CA LEU A 12 -18.61 4.69 3.27
C LEU A 12 -19.67 5.78 3.57
N ASN A 13 -20.96 5.43 3.51
CA ASN A 13 -22.06 6.33 3.90
C ASN A 13 -22.09 6.62 5.41
N ILE A 14 -21.79 5.63 6.24
CA ILE A 14 -21.64 5.83 7.69
C ILE A 14 -20.49 6.80 7.98
N LEU A 15 -19.35 6.62 7.31
CA LEU A 15 -18.20 7.51 7.46
C LEU A 15 -18.44 8.92 6.90
N TYR A 16 -19.23 9.05 5.84
CA TYR A 16 -19.70 10.33 5.35
C TYR A 16 -20.64 11.02 6.36
N SER A 17 -21.58 10.28 6.95
CA SER A 17 -22.47 10.82 7.98
C SER A 17 -21.67 11.29 9.19
N PHE A 18 -20.66 10.51 9.60
CA PHE A 18 -19.72 10.92 10.64
C PHE A 18 -18.96 12.19 10.25
N SER A 19 -18.39 12.28 9.04
CA SER A 19 -17.69 13.49 8.61
C SER A 19 -18.61 14.72 8.56
N ALA A 20 -19.87 14.54 8.17
CA ALA A 20 -20.90 15.57 8.21
C ALA A 20 -21.18 16.07 9.63
N THR A 21 -21.28 15.18 10.62
CA THR A 21 -21.46 15.58 12.04
C THR A 21 -20.28 16.38 12.60
N VAL A 22 -19.07 16.13 12.09
CA VAL A 22 -17.85 16.87 12.46
C VAL A 22 -17.75 18.22 11.72
N GLY A 23 -18.68 18.52 10.80
CA GLY A 23 -18.74 19.76 10.04
C GLY A 23 -18.10 19.70 8.65
N PHE A 24 -17.65 18.52 8.21
CA PHE A 24 -17.02 18.31 6.90
C PHE A 24 -17.78 17.24 6.08
N PRO A 25 -18.99 17.54 5.56
CA PRO A 25 -19.79 16.60 4.78
C PRO A 25 -19.16 16.31 3.41
N ASN A 26 -18.12 15.46 3.40
CA ASN A 26 -17.29 15.21 2.23
C ASN A 26 -16.88 13.73 2.10
N TYR A 27 -17.07 13.16 0.90
CA TYR A 27 -16.73 11.77 0.62
C TYR A 27 -15.22 11.51 0.53
N GLY A 28 -14.40 12.52 0.22
CA GLY A 28 -12.95 12.41 0.29
C GLY A 28 -12.47 12.15 1.72
N VAL A 29 -13.07 12.83 2.69
CA VAL A 29 -12.82 12.56 4.12
C VAL A 29 -13.30 11.16 4.50
N ALA A 30 -14.47 10.73 4.02
CA ALA A 30 -14.98 9.38 4.25
C ALA A 30 -14.02 8.30 3.71
N ILE A 31 -13.44 8.49 2.52
CA ILE A 31 -12.41 7.60 1.94
C ILE A 31 -11.15 7.56 2.82
N ILE A 32 -10.72 8.71 3.36
CA ILE A 32 -9.55 8.76 4.25
C ILE A 32 -9.81 7.98 5.54
N LEU A 33 -10.97 8.20 6.16
CA LEU A 33 -11.37 7.50 7.38
C LEU A 33 -11.52 5.99 7.14
N LEU A 34 -12.08 5.60 6.00
CA LEU A 34 -12.20 4.20 5.57
C LEU A 34 -10.83 3.53 5.50
N THR A 35 -9.88 4.21 4.89
CA THR A 35 -8.50 3.75 4.76
C THR A 35 -7.86 3.54 6.13
N MET A 36 -8.01 4.51 7.03
CA MET A 36 -7.50 4.40 8.41
C MET A 36 -8.15 3.25 9.19
N LEU A 37 -9.46 3.07 9.05
CA LEU A 37 -10.20 1.98 9.69
C LEU A 37 -9.67 0.62 9.22
N ILE A 38 -9.60 0.41 7.90
CA ILE A 38 -9.08 -0.84 7.31
C ILE A 38 -7.66 -1.11 7.81
N LYS A 39 -6.78 -0.10 7.77
CA LYS A 39 -5.40 -0.22 8.26
C LYS A 39 -5.30 -0.58 9.73
N THR A 40 -6.20 -0.04 10.56
CA THR A 40 -6.26 -0.35 11.98
C THR A 40 -6.71 -1.79 12.21
N LEU A 41 -7.73 -2.26 11.48
CA LEU A 41 -8.23 -3.64 11.58
C LEU A 41 -7.17 -4.67 11.16
N ILE A 42 -6.42 -4.40 10.08
CA ILE A 42 -5.37 -5.31 9.59
C ILE A 42 -4.01 -5.10 10.26
N TYR A 43 -3.88 -4.12 11.17
CA TYR A 43 -2.64 -3.81 11.88
C TYR A 43 -1.89 -5.03 12.44
N PRO A 44 -2.52 -5.98 13.18
CA PRO A 44 -1.80 -7.12 13.74
C PRO A 44 -1.19 -8.02 12.67
N LEU A 45 -1.89 -8.18 11.54
CA LEU A 45 -1.39 -8.92 10.39
C LEU A 45 -0.20 -8.20 9.75
N THR A 46 -0.34 -6.89 9.51
CA THR A 46 0.73 -6.04 8.96
C THR A 46 1.97 -6.03 9.85
N TYR A 47 1.80 -6.00 11.18
CA TYR A 47 2.92 -6.08 12.12
C TYR A 47 3.71 -7.38 11.96
N LYS A 48 3.02 -8.53 11.91
CA LYS A 48 3.66 -9.84 11.71
C LYS A 48 4.38 -9.92 10.36
N GLN A 49 3.78 -9.38 9.30
CA GLN A 49 4.38 -9.30 7.97
C GLN A 49 5.69 -8.50 7.99
N MET A 50 5.66 -7.28 8.53
CA MET A 50 6.83 -6.42 8.60
C MET A 50 7.95 -7.00 9.48
N ALA A 51 7.59 -7.65 10.59
CA ALA A 51 8.56 -8.35 11.45
C ALA A 51 9.27 -9.50 10.71
N SER A 52 8.53 -10.29 9.91
CA SER A 52 9.13 -11.33 9.08
C SER A 52 10.07 -10.76 8.02
N MET A 53 9.66 -9.69 7.34
CA MET A 53 10.46 -9.03 6.30
C MET A 53 11.77 -8.46 6.85
N ARG A 54 11.75 -7.91 8.07
CA ARG A 54 12.97 -7.41 8.73
C ARG A 54 14.01 -8.52 8.95
N LYS A 55 13.59 -9.73 9.33
CA LYS A 55 14.49 -10.88 9.45
C LYS A 55 15.13 -11.24 8.11
N THR A 56 14.36 -11.18 7.02
CA THR A 56 14.91 -11.38 5.66
C THR A 56 15.95 -10.31 5.31
N ILE A 57 15.71 -9.05 5.68
CA ILE A 57 16.66 -7.94 5.48
C ILE A 57 17.97 -8.19 6.25
N GLU A 58 17.89 -8.70 7.49
CA GLU A 58 19.07 -9.04 8.30
C GLU A 58 19.91 -10.17 7.69
N LEU A 59 19.30 -11.07 6.92
CA LEU A 59 20.00 -12.15 6.21
C LEU A 59 20.63 -11.71 4.87
N GLN A 60 20.31 -10.52 4.35
CA GLN A 60 20.81 -10.04 3.06
C GLN A 60 22.34 -10.07 2.91
N PRO A 61 23.15 -9.73 3.92
CA PRO A 61 24.61 -9.84 3.81
C PRO A 61 25.07 -11.30 3.59
N LYS A 62 24.43 -12.27 4.26
CA LYS A 62 24.73 -13.70 4.09
C LYS A 62 24.27 -14.20 2.72
N ILE A 63 23.10 -13.75 2.26
CA ILE A 63 22.59 -14.05 0.92
C ILE A 63 23.59 -13.58 -0.16
N LYS A 64 24.11 -12.35 -0.03
CA LYS A 64 25.13 -11.81 -0.93
C LYS A 64 26.41 -12.65 -0.92
N ALA A 65 26.88 -13.05 0.26
CA ALA A 65 28.06 -13.90 0.37
C ALA A 65 27.87 -15.27 -0.33
N ILE A 66 26.68 -15.88 -0.23
CA ILE A 66 26.35 -17.12 -0.94
C ILE A 66 26.33 -16.90 -2.46
N GLN A 67 25.69 -15.83 -2.91
CA GLN A 67 25.64 -15.46 -4.33
C GLN A 67 27.03 -15.15 -4.90
N GLU A 68 27.92 -14.55 -4.11
CA GLU A 68 29.29 -14.27 -4.50
C GLU A 68 30.16 -15.52 -4.56
N LYS A 69 29.96 -16.47 -3.64
CA LYS A 69 30.67 -17.76 -3.61
C LYS A 69 30.28 -18.67 -4.78
N HIS A 70 29.05 -18.55 -5.28
CA HIS A 70 28.49 -19.40 -6.34
C HIS A 70 28.09 -18.59 -7.58
N LYS A 71 28.87 -17.56 -7.96
CA LYS A 71 28.56 -16.69 -9.11
C LYS A 71 28.35 -17.47 -10.42
N ASP A 72 29.14 -18.51 -10.62
CA ASP A 72 29.13 -19.33 -11.84
C ASP A 72 28.09 -20.45 -11.81
N ASP A 73 27.46 -20.70 -10.65
CA ASP A 73 26.50 -21.79 -10.44
C ASP A 73 25.23 -21.27 -9.73
N LYS A 74 24.31 -20.74 -10.53
CA LYS A 74 23.05 -20.14 -10.05
C LYS A 74 22.17 -21.16 -9.32
N GLU A 75 22.24 -22.44 -9.68
CA GLU A 75 21.45 -23.47 -9.01
C GLU A 75 21.96 -23.68 -7.58
N LYS A 76 23.28 -23.83 -7.41
CA LYS A 76 23.86 -23.91 -6.06
C LYS A 76 23.65 -22.64 -5.25
N ALA A 77 23.74 -21.46 -5.87
CA ALA A 77 23.45 -20.20 -5.21
C ALA A 77 22.01 -20.15 -4.66
N ASN A 78 21.03 -20.53 -5.49
CA ASN A 78 19.62 -20.54 -5.10
C ASN A 78 19.34 -21.59 -4.02
N ALA A 79 19.95 -22.79 -4.13
CA ALA A 79 19.83 -23.84 -3.12
C ALA A 79 20.39 -23.39 -1.76
N GLY A 80 21.58 -22.78 -1.75
CA GLY A 80 22.20 -22.26 -0.52
C GLY A 80 21.40 -21.12 0.12
N VAL A 81 20.81 -20.23 -0.69
CA VAL A 81 19.90 -19.19 -0.17
C VAL A 81 18.65 -19.81 0.46
N MET A 82 18.09 -20.85 -0.14
CA MET A 82 16.93 -21.56 0.40
C MET A 82 17.26 -22.30 1.71
N GLU A 83 18.43 -22.91 1.79
CA GLU A 83 18.94 -23.56 3.01
C GLU A 83 19.14 -22.55 4.13
N LEU A 84 19.74 -21.40 3.84
CA LEU A 84 19.90 -20.29 4.78
C LEU A 84 18.54 -19.83 5.36
N TYR A 85 17.51 -19.72 4.50
CA TYR A 85 16.15 -19.38 4.95
C TYR A 85 15.56 -20.44 5.88
N LYS A 86 15.79 -21.73 5.61
CA LYS A 86 15.35 -22.84 6.46
C LYS A 86 16.05 -22.83 7.82
N GLU A 87 17.38 -22.66 7.83
CA GLU A 87 18.18 -22.59 9.06
C GLU A 87 17.70 -21.47 9.98
N HIS A 88 17.42 -20.29 9.42
CA HIS A 88 16.99 -19.11 10.19
C HIS A 88 15.46 -19.06 10.38
N LYS A 89 14.72 -20.07 9.89
CA LYS A 89 13.25 -20.18 9.96
C LYS A 89 12.53 -18.93 9.44
N VAL A 90 13.02 -18.37 8.34
CA VAL A 90 12.46 -17.19 7.67
C VAL A 90 11.71 -17.61 6.42
N ASN A 91 10.49 -17.10 6.23
CA ASN A 91 9.70 -17.35 5.01
C ASN A 91 9.96 -16.24 3.97
N PRO A 92 10.54 -16.55 2.80
CA PRO A 92 10.79 -15.55 1.76
C PRO A 92 9.51 -14.93 1.18
N MET A 93 8.38 -15.64 1.26
CA MET A 93 7.08 -15.13 0.79
C MET A 93 6.45 -14.09 1.73
N GLY A 94 7.04 -13.84 2.91
CA GLY A 94 6.59 -12.79 3.81
C GLY A 94 6.61 -11.39 3.17
N GLY A 95 7.47 -11.17 2.18
CA GLY A 95 7.61 -9.89 1.48
C GLY A 95 6.51 -9.60 0.43
N CYS A 96 5.93 -10.64 -0.20
CA CYS A 96 4.85 -10.47 -1.18
C CYS A 96 3.44 -10.57 -0.57
N LEU A 97 3.35 -11.05 0.68
CA LEU A 97 2.10 -11.18 1.42
C LEU A 97 1.26 -9.88 1.51
N PRO A 98 1.84 -8.67 1.61
CA PRO A 98 1.07 -7.43 1.57
C PRO A 98 0.25 -7.25 0.28
N ILE A 99 0.80 -7.66 -0.87
CA ILE A 99 0.13 -7.55 -2.16
C ILE A 99 -1.09 -8.47 -2.20
N VAL A 100 -0.94 -9.72 -1.74
CA VAL A 100 -2.01 -10.72 -1.72
C VAL A 100 -3.20 -10.26 -0.87
N VAL A 101 -2.93 -9.68 0.30
CA VAL A 101 -3.98 -9.15 1.19
C VAL A 101 -4.62 -7.88 0.63
N GLN A 102 -3.83 -7.05 -0.06
CA GLN A 102 -4.30 -5.77 -0.59
C GLN A 102 -5.20 -5.94 -1.83
N LEU A 103 -4.95 -6.93 -2.68
CA LEU A 103 -5.68 -7.13 -3.94
C LEU A 103 -7.21 -7.28 -3.73
N PRO A 104 -7.71 -8.13 -2.81
CA PRO A 104 -9.14 -8.22 -2.52
C PRO A 104 -9.75 -6.91 -2.01
N ILE A 105 -9.04 -6.20 -1.11
CA ILE A 105 -9.49 -4.92 -0.55
C ILE A 105 -9.59 -3.86 -1.66
N PHE A 106 -8.58 -3.81 -2.53
CA PHE A 106 -8.57 -2.92 -3.68
C PHE A 106 -9.71 -3.23 -4.64
N TRP A 107 -9.94 -4.50 -4.98
CA TRP A 107 -11.03 -4.89 -5.88
C TRP A 107 -12.39 -4.51 -5.30
N ALA A 108 -12.57 -4.70 -4.00
CA ALA A 108 -13.80 -4.35 -3.29
C ALA A 108 -14.03 -2.83 -3.27
N LEU A 109 -12.99 -2.03 -2.99
CA LEU A 109 -13.06 -0.55 -3.07
C LEU A 109 -13.27 -0.05 -4.50
N TYR A 110 -12.57 -0.63 -5.47
CA TYR A 110 -12.73 -0.28 -6.88
C TYR A 110 -14.16 -0.53 -7.33
N SER A 111 -14.69 -1.71 -7.03
CA SER A 111 -16.07 -2.07 -7.37
C SER A 111 -17.09 -1.18 -6.65
N THR A 112 -16.82 -0.83 -5.40
CA THR A 112 -17.64 0.10 -4.62
C THR A 112 -17.62 1.48 -5.25
N LEU A 113 -16.46 2.15 -5.32
CA LEU A 113 -16.35 3.53 -5.80
C LEU A 113 -16.77 3.72 -7.26
N ARG A 114 -16.66 2.67 -8.09
CA ARG A 114 -17.12 2.71 -9.49
C ARG A 114 -18.64 2.64 -9.61
N ASN A 115 -19.31 1.89 -8.73
CA ASN A 115 -20.77 1.70 -8.75
C ASN A 115 -21.48 2.57 -7.70
N PHE A 116 -20.71 3.34 -6.92
CA PHE A 116 -21.25 4.15 -5.85
C PHE A 116 -22.06 5.30 -6.44
N SER A 117 -23.36 5.29 -6.17
CA SER A 117 -24.21 6.44 -6.47
C SER A 117 -24.10 7.45 -5.34
N TYR A 118 -23.69 8.67 -5.67
CA TYR A 118 -23.62 9.81 -4.75
C TYR A 118 -25.00 10.50 -4.58
N GLU A 119 -26.07 9.83 -5.02
CA GLU A 119 -27.45 10.31 -5.02
C GLU A 119 -27.87 10.88 -3.65
N GLY A 120 -28.50 12.05 -3.69
CA GLY A 120 -28.99 12.75 -2.50
C GLY A 120 -27.95 13.60 -1.75
N SER A 121 -26.66 13.50 -2.09
CA SER A 121 -25.63 14.39 -1.54
C SER A 121 -25.50 15.68 -2.36
N ALA A 122 -25.19 16.80 -1.69
CA ALA A 122 -24.90 18.05 -2.38
C ALA A 122 -23.74 17.84 -3.37
N THR A 123 -23.77 18.52 -4.52
CA THR A 123 -22.67 18.43 -5.52
C THR A 123 -21.30 18.74 -4.90
N ALA A 124 -21.23 19.59 -3.88
CA ALA A 124 -19.98 19.86 -3.14
C ALA A 124 -19.43 18.65 -2.35
N ALA A 125 -20.25 17.65 -2.01
CA ALA A 125 -19.86 16.52 -1.17
C ALA A 125 -18.88 15.56 -1.84
N HIS A 126 -18.93 15.46 -3.18
CA HIS A 126 -18.03 14.62 -3.98
C HIS A 126 -16.86 15.41 -4.58
N TRP A 127 -16.74 16.70 -4.27
CA TRP A 127 -15.57 17.50 -4.61
C TRP A 127 -14.58 17.54 -3.46
N PHE A 128 -13.34 17.12 -3.69
CA PHE A 128 -12.30 17.13 -2.68
C PHE A 128 -10.99 17.64 -3.27
N LEU A 129 -10.41 18.68 -2.65
CA LEU A 129 -9.16 19.31 -3.11
C LEU A 129 -9.16 19.63 -4.61
N GLY A 130 -10.28 20.11 -5.16
CA GLY A 130 -10.43 20.48 -6.57
C GLY A 130 -10.67 19.30 -7.55
N PHE A 131 -10.83 18.08 -7.04
CA PHE A 131 -11.19 16.91 -7.82
C PHE A 131 -12.62 16.45 -7.54
N ASP A 132 -13.37 16.15 -8.58
CA ASP A 132 -14.61 15.38 -8.53
C ASP A 132 -14.24 13.89 -8.41
N LEU A 133 -14.53 13.30 -7.25
CA LEU A 133 -14.13 11.94 -6.89
C LEU A 133 -14.71 10.87 -7.83
N THR A 134 -15.76 11.21 -8.57
CA THR A 134 -16.46 10.32 -9.50
C THR A 134 -15.81 10.24 -10.87
N LYS A 135 -15.01 11.25 -11.24
CA LYS A 135 -14.51 11.43 -12.60
C LYS A 135 -13.15 10.79 -12.80
N ILE A 136 -12.96 10.28 -14.02
CA ILE A 136 -11.67 9.86 -14.54
C ILE A 136 -11.09 11.06 -15.29
N TYR A 137 -9.92 11.54 -14.86
CA TYR A 137 -9.32 12.75 -15.40
C TYR A 137 -8.27 12.50 -16.48
N GLY A 138 -7.64 11.32 -16.50
CA GLY A 138 -6.57 11.02 -17.46
C GLY A 138 -5.41 12.01 -17.36
N PHE A 139 -4.78 12.29 -18.51
CA PHE A 139 -3.66 13.23 -18.65
C PHE A 139 -4.12 14.56 -19.24
N THR A 140 -5.33 15.02 -18.88
CA THR A 140 -6.02 16.13 -19.57
C THR A 140 -5.51 17.52 -19.19
N SER A 141 -4.99 17.71 -17.98
CA SER A 141 -4.52 19.02 -17.48
C SER A 141 -3.36 18.84 -16.50
N PRO A 142 -2.41 19.80 -16.42
CA PRO A 142 -1.35 19.79 -15.42
C PRO A 142 -1.86 19.65 -13.98
N TYR A 143 -3.01 20.24 -13.67
CA TYR A 143 -3.63 20.12 -12.34
C TYR A 143 -4.06 18.69 -12.04
N HIS A 144 -4.60 17.97 -13.04
CA HIS A 144 -5.04 16.60 -12.87
C HIS A 144 -3.90 15.60 -12.69
N LEU A 145 -2.66 15.99 -13.03
CA LEU A 145 -1.46 15.18 -12.77
C LEU A 145 -1.04 15.16 -11.30
N LEU A 146 -1.59 16.03 -10.44
CA LEU A 146 -1.25 16.05 -9.03
C LEU A 146 -1.51 14.69 -8.36
N LEU A 147 -2.70 14.10 -8.54
CA LEU A 147 -3.03 12.80 -7.95
C LEU A 147 -2.09 11.69 -8.44
N PRO A 148 -1.82 11.53 -9.75
CA PRO A 148 -0.80 10.60 -10.25
C PRO A 148 0.60 10.81 -9.73
N ILE A 149 1.06 12.06 -9.66
CA ILE A 149 2.39 12.40 -9.13
C ILE A 149 2.47 12.02 -7.65
N PHE A 150 1.46 12.34 -6.86
CA PHE A 150 1.38 11.94 -5.45
C PHE A 150 1.28 10.42 -5.31
N ALA A 151 0.54 9.72 -6.16
CA ALA A 151 0.45 8.27 -6.14
C ALA A 151 1.83 7.62 -6.42
N ALA A 152 2.56 8.11 -7.43
CA ALA A 152 3.93 7.67 -7.69
C ALA A 152 4.87 7.98 -6.52
N LEU A 153 4.89 9.23 -6.05
CA LEU A 153 5.77 9.67 -4.98
C LEU A 153 5.55 8.85 -3.70
N THR A 154 4.29 8.69 -3.29
CA THR A 154 3.95 7.93 -2.09
C THR A 154 4.24 6.44 -2.26
N THR A 155 4.02 5.86 -3.44
CA THR A 155 4.38 4.46 -3.73
C THR A 155 5.89 4.26 -3.68
N TYR A 156 6.66 5.19 -4.25
CA TYR A 156 8.12 5.15 -4.22
C TYR A 156 8.64 5.23 -2.78
N LEU A 157 8.15 6.20 -2.00
CA LEU A 157 8.55 6.36 -0.59
C LEU A 157 8.18 5.13 0.23
N GLN A 158 6.96 4.62 0.07
CA GLN A 158 6.49 3.41 0.76
C GLN A 158 7.35 2.19 0.39
N SER A 159 7.64 1.99 -0.89
CA SER A 159 8.50 0.90 -1.37
C SER A 159 9.92 1.00 -0.84
N LYS A 160 10.49 2.22 -0.81
CA LYS A 160 11.85 2.49 -0.31
C LYS A 160 12.00 2.21 1.18
N ILE A 161 10.99 2.57 1.98
CA ILE A 161 11.00 2.32 3.43
C ILE A 161 10.80 0.83 3.74
N THR A 162 9.96 0.17 2.94
CA THR A 162 9.64 -1.26 3.10
C THR A 162 10.82 -2.14 2.67
N ASN A 163 11.45 -1.82 1.53
CA ASN A 163 12.55 -2.59 0.94
C ASN A 163 13.80 -1.71 0.76
N PRO A 164 14.58 -1.48 1.83
CA PRO A 164 15.76 -0.63 1.76
C PRO A 164 16.92 -1.25 0.94
N ASN A 165 16.89 -2.56 0.66
CA ASN A 165 17.97 -3.25 -0.04
C ASN A 165 17.74 -3.31 -1.56
N THR A 166 18.38 -2.41 -2.29
CA THR A 166 18.26 -2.29 -3.75
C THR A 166 19.25 -3.13 -4.55
N SER A 167 19.94 -4.10 -3.94
CA SER A 167 20.94 -4.89 -4.66
C SER A 167 20.35 -5.92 -5.62
N ASP A 168 19.18 -6.45 -5.32
CA ASP A 168 18.46 -7.41 -6.15
C ASP A 168 17.77 -6.69 -7.33
N PRO A 169 18.00 -7.10 -8.60
CA PRO A 169 17.31 -6.55 -9.76
C PRO A 169 15.78 -6.53 -9.62
N THR A 170 15.19 -7.56 -9.01
CA THR A 170 13.74 -7.66 -8.81
C THR A 170 13.23 -6.55 -7.88
N GLN A 171 13.96 -6.27 -6.80
CA GLN A 171 13.62 -5.23 -5.84
C GLN A 171 13.81 -3.83 -6.45
N LYS A 172 14.84 -3.64 -7.29
CA LYS A 172 15.04 -2.40 -8.06
C LYS A 172 13.88 -2.13 -9.02
N THR A 173 13.45 -3.14 -9.77
CA THR A 173 12.29 -3.01 -10.66
C THR A 173 11.05 -2.60 -9.88
N MET A 174 10.78 -3.24 -8.75
CA MET A 174 9.64 -2.86 -7.90
C MET A 174 9.76 -1.42 -7.37
N LEU A 175 10.96 -0.98 -6.99
CA LEU A 175 11.19 0.37 -6.47
C LEU A 175 10.95 1.46 -7.51
N TYR A 176 11.32 1.25 -8.77
CA TYR A 176 11.26 2.30 -9.81
C TYR A 176 10.08 2.16 -10.77
N VAL A 177 9.72 0.94 -11.16
CA VAL A 177 8.68 0.69 -12.16
C VAL A 177 7.28 0.76 -11.54
N MET A 178 7.08 0.20 -10.33
CA MET A 178 5.75 0.22 -9.70
C MET A 178 5.22 1.63 -9.43
N PRO A 179 6.01 2.61 -8.97
CA PRO A 179 5.54 3.98 -8.85
C PRO A 179 5.00 4.56 -10.15
N VAL A 180 5.69 4.33 -11.27
CA VAL A 180 5.26 4.81 -12.59
C VAL A 180 3.97 4.11 -13.04
N PHE A 181 3.90 2.79 -12.82
CA PHE A 181 2.70 2.01 -13.08
C PHE A 181 1.49 2.51 -12.28
N PHE A 182 1.66 2.80 -10.99
CA PHE A 182 0.58 3.33 -10.15
C PHE A 182 0.22 4.78 -10.46
N ALA A 183 1.17 5.61 -10.91
CA ALA A 183 0.83 6.92 -11.50
C ALA A 183 -0.10 6.75 -12.70
N TYR A 184 0.23 5.86 -13.64
CA TYR A 184 -0.61 5.61 -14.81
C TYR A 184 -2.01 5.10 -14.43
N ILE A 185 -2.10 4.12 -13.52
CA ILE A 185 -3.39 3.62 -13.05
C ILE A 185 -4.21 4.74 -12.40
N SER A 186 -3.61 5.52 -11.50
CA SER A 186 -4.33 6.58 -10.79
C SER A 186 -4.89 7.68 -11.72
N ALA A 187 -4.29 7.88 -12.90
CA ALA A 187 -4.83 8.79 -13.92
C ALA A 187 -6.03 8.18 -14.67
N THR A 188 -6.10 6.85 -14.77
CA THR A 188 -7.08 6.12 -15.60
C THR A 188 -8.28 5.58 -14.81
N VAL A 189 -8.30 5.79 -13.49
CA VAL A 189 -9.38 5.41 -12.58
C VAL A 189 -10.07 6.65 -12.01
N PRO A 190 -11.26 6.51 -11.39
CA PRO A 190 -11.92 7.65 -10.74
C PRO A 190 -11.03 8.29 -9.66
N ALA A 191 -11.09 9.61 -9.53
CA ALA A 191 -10.23 10.36 -8.59
C ALA A 191 -10.40 9.91 -7.13
N GLY A 192 -11.57 9.41 -6.73
CA GLY A 192 -11.77 8.82 -5.40
C GLY A 192 -10.92 7.58 -5.15
N LEU A 193 -10.69 6.75 -6.18
CA LEU A 193 -9.81 5.59 -6.05
C LEU A 193 -8.33 6.01 -6.01
N ALA A 194 -7.95 7.00 -6.81
CA ALA A 194 -6.61 7.57 -6.76
C ALA A 194 -6.32 8.19 -5.38
N LEU A 195 -7.29 8.93 -4.81
CA LEU A 195 -7.21 9.47 -3.46
C LEU A 195 -7.07 8.37 -2.40
N TYR A 196 -7.86 7.30 -2.51
CA TYR A 196 -7.70 6.12 -1.67
C TYR A 196 -6.27 5.58 -1.73
N TRP A 197 -5.71 5.43 -2.94
CA TRP A 197 -4.36 4.89 -3.13
C TRP A 197 -3.29 5.75 -2.45
N VAL A 198 -3.33 7.07 -2.67
CA VAL A 198 -2.44 8.04 -2.04
C VAL A 198 -2.56 7.95 -0.51
N THR A 199 -3.78 7.97 0.00
CA THR A 199 -4.02 7.91 1.44
C THR A 199 -3.52 6.59 2.04
N MET A 200 -3.78 5.48 1.36
CA MET A 200 -3.34 4.15 1.78
C MET A 200 -1.83 4.06 1.87
N ASN A 201 -1.10 4.61 0.91
CA ASN A 201 0.35 4.69 0.95
C ASN A 201 0.84 5.57 2.10
N VAL A 202 0.25 6.76 2.29
CA VAL A 202 0.63 7.68 3.37
C VAL A 202 0.44 7.02 4.75
N VAL A 203 -0.72 6.42 5.01
CA VAL A 203 -0.98 5.68 6.26
C VAL A 203 0.00 4.52 6.40
N SER A 204 0.28 3.78 5.32
CA SER A 204 1.26 2.69 5.33
C SER A 204 2.66 3.18 5.69
N ILE A 205 3.10 4.33 5.18
CA ILE A 205 4.39 4.93 5.50
C ILE A 205 4.47 5.23 6.99
N PHE A 206 3.48 5.92 7.55
CA PHE A 206 3.45 6.21 9.00
C PHE A 206 3.46 4.93 9.84
N GLN A 207 2.65 3.95 9.46
CA GLN A 207 2.59 2.66 10.13
C GLN A 207 3.94 1.92 10.06
N GLN A 208 4.58 1.89 8.89
CA GLN A 208 5.88 1.25 8.68
C GLN A 208 6.97 1.94 9.51
N LEU A 209 7.01 3.27 9.53
CA LEU A 209 7.96 4.04 10.35
C LEU A 209 7.78 3.75 11.84
N TYR A 210 6.53 3.71 12.32
CA TYR A 210 6.21 3.36 13.71
C TYR A 210 6.66 1.93 14.06
N ILE A 211 6.34 0.94 13.22
CA ILE A 211 6.68 -0.47 13.43
C ILE A 211 8.20 -0.67 13.36
N ASN A 212 8.89 -0.05 12.41
CA ASN A 212 10.35 -0.13 12.29
C ASN A 212 11.05 0.39 13.55
N ARG A 213 10.58 1.50 14.12
CA ARG A 213 11.09 2.04 15.40
C ARG A 213 10.84 1.07 16.55
N ARG A 214 9.62 0.51 16.65
CA ARG A 214 9.27 -0.47 17.69
C ARG A 214 10.15 -1.72 17.62
N LEU A 215 10.30 -2.31 16.43
CA LEU A 215 11.15 -3.49 16.23
C LEU A 215 12.63 -3.20 16.52
N ALA A 216 13.13 -2.01 16.19
CA ALA A 216 14.51 -1.61 16.51
C ALA A 216 14.75 -1.49 18.02
N SER A 217 13.77 -0.95 18.77
CA SER A 217 13.84 -0.87 20.23
C SER A 217 13.82 -2.24 20.92
N GLN A 218 13.08 -3.21 20.36
CA GLN A 218 13.03 -4.58 20.89
C GLN A 218 14.35 -5.32 20.68
N SER A 219 14.97 -5.18 19.51
CA SER A 219 16.29 -5.75 19.24
C SER A 219 17.36 -5.21 20.20
N LYS A 220 17.35 -3.90 20.50
CA LYS A 220 18.28 -3.30 21.48
C LYS A 220 18.09 -3.77 22.92
N LYS A 221 16.88 -4.19 23.32
CA LYS A 221 16.59 -4.70 24.67
C LYS A 221 16.90 -6.19 24.83
N ALA A 222 17.06 -6.91 23.72
CA ALA A 222 17.36 -8.34 23.70
C ALA A 222 18.88 -8.63 23.66
N ILE A 223 19.70 -7.58 23.57
CA ILE A 223 21.16 -7.58 23.65
C ILE A 223 21.54 -6.97 24.99
#